data_AF-A0A2P5Z349-F1
#
_entry.id   AF-A0A2P5Z349-F1
#
_cell.length_a   1.000
_cell.length_b   1.000
_cell.length_c   1.000
_cell.angle_alpha   90.00
_cell.angle_beta   90.00
_cell.angle_gamma   90.00
#
_symmetry.space_group_name_H-M   'P 1'
#
loop_
_entity.id
_entity.type
_entity.pdbx_description
1 polymer ?
#
loop_
_entity_poly.entity_id
_entity_poly.type
_entity_poly.pdbx_seq_one_letter_code
_entity_poly.pdbx_strand_id
1 'polypeptide(L)'
;MTMAYEDDFYIRGNIIGYTGALNNAPTVYFAKVFSDALLGKKMFEFGRITQDHPHRDNIGRNKVRYARDYAIYNLQSDNQEYAAEFYQGDIRHRSRNPFIQVHEGDPAMDALAAAIARFPDRKPK
;
A
#
# COMPACT_ATOMS: atom_id res chain seq x y z
N MET A 1 6.32 -19.68 -17.09
CA MET A 1 6.57 -18.46 -16.29
C MET A 1 5.42 -18.33 -15.31
N THR A 2 5.67 -18.44 -14.01
CA THR A 2 4.66 -18.17 -12.99
C THR A 2 4.42 -16.66 -12.95
N MET A 3 3.20 -16.21 -13.20
CA MET A 3 2.84 -14.79 -13.06
C MET A 3 2.88 -14.43 -11.56
N ALA A 4 3.47 -13.28 -11.24
CA ALA A 4 3.48 -12.77 -9.86
C ALA A 4 2.04 -12.43 -9.43
N TYR A 5 1.76 -12.46 -8.12
CA TYR A 5 0.41 -12.22 -7.60
C TYR A 5 -0.05 -10.78 -7.86
N GLU A 6 -1.09 -10.59 -8.69
CA GLU A 6 -1.65 -9.27 -9.07
C GLU A 6 -0.57 -8.36 -9.66
N ASP A 7 0.15 -8.86 -10.66
CA ASP A 7 1.27 -8.16 -11.31
C ASP A 7 0.86 -6.93 -12.12
N ASP A 8 -0.40 -6.87 -12.56
CA ASP A 8 -1.05 -5.72 -13.18
C ASP A 8 -1.47 -4.64 -12.18
N PHE A 9 -1.59 -5.00 -10.89
CA PHE A 9 -1.86 -4.07 -9.80
C PHE A 9 -0.60 -3.57 -9.10
N TYR A 10 0.32 -4.48 -8.74
CA TYR A 10 1.58 -4.11 -8.08
C TYR A 10 2.59 -3.60 -9.10
N ILE A 11 2.29 -2.44 -9.68
CA ILE A 11 3.10 -1.72 -10.67
C ILE A 11 3.51 -0.36 -10.12
N ARG A 12 4.59 0.21 -10.68
CA ARG A 12 5.12 1.53 -10.31
C ARG A 12 4.04 2.62 -10.34
N GLY A 13 3.20 2.61 -11.37
CA GLY A 13 2.16 3.64 -11.56
C GLY A 13 1.06 3.64 -10.51
N ASN A 14 0.92 2.56 -9.73
CA ASN A 14 -0.08 2.48 -8.67
C ASN A 14 0.49 2.84 -7.29
N ILE A 15 1.78 3.17 -7.16
CA ILE A 15 2.38 3.57 -5.87
C ILE A 15 1.81 4.91 -5.44
N ILE A 16 1.28 4.99 -4.22
CA ILE A 16 0.73 6.23 -3.64
C ILE A 16 1.55 6.79 -2.47
N GLY A 17 2.44 5.97 -1.88
CA GLY A 17 3.24 6.39 -0.74
C GLY A 17 3.84 5.22 0.02
N TYR A 18 4.45 5.53 1.15
CA TYR A 18 5.13 4.56 2.00
C TYR A 18 5.06 4.94 3.48
N THR A 19 5.37 3.97 4.35
CA THR A 19 5.61 4.22 5.77
C THR A 19 6.94 3.58 6.19
N GLY A 20 7.61 4.19 7.17
CA GLY A 20 8.96 3.79 7.60
C GLY A 20 10.05 4.52 6.81
N ALA A 21 11.31 4.16 7.06
CA ALA A 21 12.43 4.84 6.42
C ALA A 21 12.64 4.35 4.98
N LEU A 22 12.69 5.27 4.03
CA LEU A 22 12.80 4.99 2.59
C LEU A 22 13.93 4.01 2.24
N ASN A 23 15.09 4.19 2.89
CA ASN A 23 16.29 3.39 2.65
C ASN A 23 16.41 2.16 3.57
N ASN A 24 15.39 1.83 4.36
CA ASN A 24 15.40 0.73 5.31
C ASN A 24 14.10 -0.08 5.23
N ALA A 25 13.88 -0.74 4.09
CA ALA A 25 12.76 -1.66 3.86
C ALA A 25 11.38 -1.09 4.23
N PRO A 26 10.95 0.05 3.64
CA PRO A 26 9.66 0.65 3.95
C PRO A 26 8.49 -0.23 3.50
N THR A 27 7.32 -0.07 4.14
CA THR A 27 6.06 -0.60 3.60
C THR A 27 5.58 0.33 2.48
N VAL A 28 5.35 -0.22 1.29
CA VAL A 28 4.93 0.52 0.10
C VAL A 28 3.43 0.33 -0.12
N TYR A 29 2.69 1.41 -0.32
CA TYR A 29 1.25 1.42 -0.52
C TYR A 29 0.89 1.68 -1.98
N PHE A 30 -0.12 0.97 -2.45
CA PHE A 30 -0.59 1.01 -3.82
C PHE A 30 -2.09 1.29 -3.84
N ALA A 31 -2.53 2.15 -4.76
CA ALA A 31 -3.94 2.30 -5.08
C ALA A 31 -4.15 2.76 -6.53
N LYS A 32 -5.25 2.33 -7.14
CA LYS A 32 -5.80 2.90 -8.37
C LYS A 32 -7.30 3.11 -8.23
N VAL A 33 -7.80 4.15 -8.89
CA VAL A 33 -9.22 4.52 -8.87
C VAL A 33 -9.82 4.21 -10.22
N PHE A 34 -10.95 3.53 -10.23
CA PHE A 34 -11.76 3.34 -11.43
C PHE A 34 -13.19 3.78 -11.19
N SER A 35 -13.82 4.24 -12.26
CA SER A 35 -15.24 4.55 -12.26
C SER A 35 -16.03 3.27 -12.51
N ASP A 36 -16.89 2.89 -11.57
CA ASP A 36 -17.90 1.87 -11.78
C ASP A 36 -19.01 2.47 -12.66
N ALA A 37 -18.96 2.17 -13.95
CA ALA A 37 -19.90 2.69 -14.95
C ALA A 37 -21.35 2.23 -14.68
N LEU A 38 -21.55 1.10 -14.01
CA LEU A 38 -22.87 0.58 -13.68
C LEU A 38 -23.50 1.31 -12.49
N LEU A 39 -22.66 1.77 -11.55
CA LEU A 39 -23.11 2.38 -10.30
C LEU A 39 -22.87 3.90 -10.24
N GLY A 40 -22.21 4.47 -11.25
CA GLY A 40 -21.86 5.89 -11.31
C GLY A 40 -20.96 6.34 -10.16
N LYS A 41 -20.17 5.42 -9.57
CA LYS A 41 -19.40 5.65 -8.33
C LYS A 41 -17.94 5.29 -8.50
N LYS A 42 -17.07 5.99 -7.78
CA LYS A 42 -15.64 5.65 -7.69
C LYS A 42 -15.46 4.37 -6.86
N MET A 43 -14.56 3.51 -7.31
CA MET A 43 -14.08 2.35 -6.58
C MET A 43 -12.56 2.40 -6.53
N PHE A 44 -12.00 2.04 -5.39
CA PHE A 44 -10.56 1.95 -5.18
C PHE A 44 -10.17 0.48 -5.17
N GLU A 45 -9.12 0.14 -5.92
CA GLU A 45 -8.35 -1.08 -5.74
C GLU A 45 -7.06 -0.70 -5.03
N PHE A 46 -6.75 -1.38 -3.92
CA PHE A 46 -5.65 -1.00 -3.05
C PHE A 46 -4.95 -2.21 -2.43
N GLY A 47 -3.68 -2.01 -2.07
CA GLY A 47 -2.83 -3.02 -1.49
C GLY A 47 -1.54 -2.43 -0.95
N ARG A 48 -0.68 -3.28 -0.37
CA ARG A 48 0.62 -2.85 0.15
C ARG A 48 1.63 -4.00 0.11
N ILE A 49 2.91 -3.64 0.03
CA ILE A 49 4.03 -4.56 0.17
C ILE A 49 4.77 -4.19 1.45
N THR A 50 4.75 -5.09 2.44
CA THR A 50 5.58 -4.96 3.65
C THR A 50 6.94 -5.58 3.35
N GLN A 51 8.03 -4.82 3.45
CA GLN A 51 9.37 -5.35 3.15
C GLN A 51 10.08 -5.92 4.38
N ASP A 52 9.79 -5.40 5.58
CA ASP A 52 10.33 -5.91 6.84
C ASP A 52 9.27 -5.89 7.96
N HIS A 53 9.27 -6.94 8.78
CA HIS A 53 8.37 -7.08 9.92
C HIS A 53 8.88 -8.16 10.90
N PRO A 54 8.73 -7.97 12.23
CA PRO A 54 9.15 -8.98 13.22
C PRO A 54 8.50 -10.36 13.01
N HIS A 55 7.24 -10.37 12.57
CA HIS A 55 6.54 -11.58 12.15
C HIS A 55 6.67 -11.76 10.64
N ARG A 56 7.40 -12.80 10.20
CA ARG A 56 7.72 -13.05 8.79
C ARG A 56 6.50 -13.22 7.89
N ASP A 57 5.39 -13.75 8.42
CA ASP A 57 4.14 -13.90 7.66
C ASP A 57 3.50 -12.56 7.29
N ASN A 58 3.96 -11.46 7.88
CA ASN A 58 3.51 -10.11 7.51
C ASN A 58 4.31 -9.47 6.38
N ILE A 59 5.41 -10.09 5.94
CA ILE A 59 6.28 -9.64 4.85
C ILE A 59 5.72 -10.12 3.51
N GLY A 60 5.74 -9.25 2.49
CA GLY A 60 5.30 -9.55 1.12
C GLY A 60 4.07 -8.78 0.68
N ARG A 61 3.51 -9.16 -0.49
CA ARG A 61 2.29 -8.56 -1.04
C ARG A 61 1.09 -8.90 -0.18
N ASN A 62 0.35 -7.89 0.25
CA ASN A 62 -0.92 -8.11 0.90
C ASN A 62 -1.99 -8.51 -0.12
N LYS A 63 -3.10 -9.10 0.33
CA LYS A 63 -4.25 -9.34 -0.56
C LYS A 63 -4.73 -8.00 -1.12
N VAL A 64 -4.90 -7.89 -2.44
CA VAL A 64 -5.52 -6.72 -3.08
C VAL A 64 -6.99 -6.66 -2.67
N ARG A 65 -7.47 -5.45 -2.34
CA ARG A 65 -8.79 -5.19 -1.81
C ARG A 65 -9.48 -4.09 -2.60
N TYR A 66 -10.80 -4.06 -2.47
CA TYR A 66 -11.66 -3.11 -3.14
C TYR A 66 -12.58 -2.43 -2.12
N ALA A 67 -12.68 -1.11 -2.20
CA ALA A 67 -13.59 -0.33 -1.36
C ALA A 67 -13.95 0.99 -2.04
N ARG A 68 -15.10 1.56 -1.68
CA ARG A 68 -15.54 2.87 -2.21
C ARG A 68 -14.96 4.05 -1.44
N ASP A 69 -14.53 3.78 -0.22
CA ASP A 69 -14.14 4.74 0.79
C ASP A 69 -12.70 4.54 1.23
N TYR A 70 -11.86 3.88 0.41
CA TYR A 70 -10.46 3.70 0.75
C TYR A 70 -9.76 5.05 0.90
N ALA A 71 -9.10 5.23 2.04
CA ALA A 71 -8.21 6.34 2.30
C ALA A 71 -7.05 5.89 3.19
N ILE A 72 -5.92 6.58 3.06
CA ILE A 72 -4.81 6.52 4.00
C ILE A 72 -4.44 7.94 4.39
N TYR A 73 -4.33 8.19 5.69
CA TYR A 73 -3.99 9.51 6.23
C TYR A 73 -3.29 9.36 7.57
N ASN A 74 -2.61 10.42 7.99
CA ASN A 74 -1.94 10.46 9.27
C ASN A 74 -2.91 10.85 10.39
N LEU A 75 -2.80 10.16 11.51
CA LEU A 75 -3.47 10.48 12.76
C LEU A 75 -2.43 10.68 13.86
N GLN A 76 -2.80 11.45 14.88
CA GLN A 76 -1.98 11.70 16.05
C GLN A 76 -2.55 10.98 17.27
N SER A 77 -1.72 10.24 18.00
CA SER A 77 -2.03 9.66 19.32
C SER A 77 -0.79 9.77 20.19
N ASP A 78 -0.94 10.22 21.44
CA ASP A 78 0.14 10.24 22.43
C ASP A 78 1.45 10.89 21.92
N ASN A 79 1.33 12.04 21.23
CA ASN A 79 2.42 12.78 20.59
C ASN A 79 3.18 12.04 19.47
N GLN A 80 2.65 10.92 18.97
CA GLN A 80 3.18 10.20 17.82
C GLN A 80 2.20 10.25 16.65
N GLU A 81 2.73 10.56 15.46
CA GLU A 81 1.99 10.48 14.20
C GLU A 81 2.09 9.08 13.61
N TYR A 82 0.98 8.55 13.09
CA TYR A 82 0.93 7.24 12.46
C TYR A 82 -0.04 7.21 11.28
N ALA A 83 0.25 6.37 10.28
CA ALA A 83 -0.67 6.15 9.17
C ALA A 83 -1.85 5.26 9.58
N ALA A 84 -3.05 5.66 9.21
CA ALA A 84 -4.27 4.87 9.35
C ALA A 84 -4.87 4.59 7.96
N GLU A 85 -5.08 3.30 7.64
CA GLU A 85 -5.87 2.92 6.48
C GLU A 85 -7.34 2.74 6.88
N PHE A 86 -8.19 3.49 6.21
CA PHE A 86 -9.64 3.49 6.36
C PHE A 86 -10.26 2.83 5.13
N TYR A 87 -11.17 1.87 5.36
CA TYR A 87 -12.04 1.32 4.32
C TYR A 87 -13.17 0.52 4.96
N GLN A 88 -14.32 0.46 4.28
CA GLN A 88 -15.54 -0.17 4.78
C GLN A 88 -15.99 0.42 6.12
N GLY A 89 -16.01 1.76 6.21
CA GLY A 89 -16.53 2.51 7.35
C GLY A 89 -15.63 2.59 8.58
N ASP A 90 -14.48 1.91 8.61
CA ASP A 90 -13.62 1.80 9.79
C ASP A 90 -12.14 1.97 9.45
N ILE A 91 -11.33 2.30 10.48
CA ILE A 91 -9.87 2.13 10.44
C ILE A 91 -9.55 0.64 10.54
N ARG A 92 -8.96 0.08 9.50
CA ARG A 92 -8.68 -1.35 9.36
C ARG A 92 -7.21 -1.70 9.57
N HIS A 93 -6.33 -0.72 9.47
CA HIS A 93 -4.91 -0.89 9.74
C HIS A 93 -4.28 0.40 10.27
N ARG A 94 -3.33 0.25 11.20
CA ARG A 94 -2.47 1.31 11.69
C ARG A 94 -1.01 0.92 11.45
N SER A 95 -0.24 1.80 10.81
CA SER A 95 1.21 1.68 10.76
C SER A 95 1.82 2.22 12.06
N ARG A 96 3.09 1.90 12.32
CA ARG A 96 3.87 2.48 13.42
C ARG A 96 4.52 3.81 13.04
N ASN A 97 4.50 4.14 11.76
CA ASN A 97 5.12 5.33 11.19
C ASN A 97 4.07 6.14 10.41
N PRO A 98 4.28 7.45 10.23
CA PRO A 98 3.44 8.26 9.36
C PRO A 98 3.54 7.80 7.91
N PHE A 99 2.48 8.08 7.16
CA PHE A 99 2.39 7.94 5.72
C PHE A 99 3.08 9.12 5.06
N ILE A 100 4.00 8.81 4.16
CA ILE A 100 4.66 9.76 3.28
C ILE A 100 4.10 9.52 1.89
N GLN A 101 3.29 10.47 1.43
CA GLN A 101 2.73 10.45 0.08
C GLN A 101 3.85 10.65 -0.94
N VAL A 102 3.75 9.96 -2.07
CA VAL A 102 4.63 10.18 -3.22
C VAL A 102 3.82 10.31 -4.50
N HIS A 103 4.44 10.94 -5.49
CA HIS A 103 3.92 11.10 -6.84
C HIS A 103 4.89 10.53 -7.87
N GLU A 104 4.38 10.29 -9.07
CA GLU A 104 5.24 9.92 -10.20
C GLU A 104 6.27 11.03 -10.45
N GLY A 105 7.55 10.64 -10.53
CA GLY A 105 8.68 11.55 -10.66
C GLY A 105 9.43 11.85 -9.35
N ASP A 106 8.87 11.49 -8.19
CA ASP A 106 9.57 11.70 -6.92
C ASP A 106 10.85 10.85 -6.83
N PRO A 107 11.95 11.39 -6.24
CA PRO A 107 13.21 10.64 -6.10
C PRO A 107 13.08 9.32 -5.35
N ALA A 108 12.05 9.18 -4.49
CA ALA A 108 11.77 7.96 -3.75
C ALA A 108 11.27 6.81 -4.64
N MET A 109 10.74 7.11 -5.83
CA MET A 109 9.96 6.15 -6.61
C MET A 109 10.76 4.91 -7.03
N ASP A 110 12.04 5.07 -7.40
CA ASP A 110 12.89 3.94 -7.81
C ASP A 110 13.13 2.97 -6.64
N ALA A 111 13.38 3.50 -5.45
CA ALA A 111 13.58 2.70 -4.25
C ALA A 111 12.31 1.96 -3.83
N LEU A 112 11.14 2.59 -3.96
CA LEU A 112 9.85 1.99 -3.66
C LEU A 112 9.46 0.91 -4.67
N ALA A 113 9.68 1.16 -5.96
CA ALA A 113 9.38 0.22 -7.04
C ALA A 113 10.21 -1.08 -6.93
N ALA A 114 11.41 -1.03 -6.32
CA ALA A 114 12.22 -2.23 -6.07
C ALA A 114 11.51 -3.27 -5.19
N ALA A 115 10.54 -2.86 -4.35
CA ALA A 115 9.76 -3.77 -3.53
C ALA A 115 8.91 -4.74 -4.37
N ILE A 116 8.46 -4.32 -5.56
CA ILE A 116 7.61 -5.11 -6.47
C ILE A 116 8.34 -6.39 -6.92
N ALA A 117 9.61 -6.24 -7.32
CA ALA A 117 10.44 -7.33 -7.79
C ALA A 117 10.92 -8.25 -6.66
N ARG A 118 11.13 -7.69 -5.45
CA ARG A 118 11.59 -8.46 -4.27
C ARG A 118 10.53 -9.41 -3.72
N PHE A 119 9.25 -9.05 -3.85
CA PHE A 119 8.15 -9.80 -3.27
C PHE A 119 7.13 -10.15 -4.36
N PRO A 120 7.38 -11.18 -5.20
CA PRO A 120 6.46 -11.54 -6.29
C PRO A 120 5.18 -12.24 -5.79
N ASP A 121 5.25 -12.90 -4.63
CA ASP A 121 4.17 -13.71 -4.10
C ASP A 121 3.33 -12.96 -3.06
N ARG A 122 2.09 -13.42 -2.91
CA ARG A 122 1.22 -13.01 -1.81
C ARG A 122 1.75 -13.58 -0.49
N LYS A 123 1.78 -12.76 0.56
CA LYS A 123 2.16 -13.22 1.90
C LYS A 123 1.20 -14.29 2.44
N PRO A 124 1.67 -15.20 3.30
CA PRO A 124 0.81 -16.17 4.01
C PRO A 124 -0.32 -15.44 4.76
N LYS A 125 -1.50 -16.07 4.81
CA LYS A 125 -2.65 -15.49 5.52
C LYS A 125 -2.42 -15.42 7.02
#